data_AF-A0A919AGX2-F1
#
_entry.id   AF-A0A919AGX2-F1
#
_cell.length_a   1.000
_cell.length_b   1.000
_cell.length_c   1.000
_cell.angle_alpha   90.00
_cell.angle_beta   90.00
_cell.angle_gamma   90.00
#
_symmetry.space_group_name_H-M   'P 1'
#
loop_
_entity.id
_entity.type
_entity.pdbx_description
1 polymer ?
#
loop_
_entity_poly.entity_id
_entity_poly.type
_entity_poly.pdbx_seq_one_letter_code
_entity_poly.pdbx_strand_id
1 'polypeptide(L)'
;MRGLSGAAEVGPSGGAETDPSGGAGAGPSGGAGPGVEPTPARGTFQAVIAAVAVLAALGLLVSACGTGGTGARDEGPADASSVAGAPSPSASASPADTPRPVDPVRLVKDDPKVSAAVKRGLKPCAGDQYPVDVAYGKLTGGSVDDIVVNVLTCEDAVGMGSYVYRERGDGYEDVFRAEEPPVYAEIDRGDLVVTKQVYEKDDPVSNPSGEDVITYRWTGSAFTKEFSTRNEYSKAVGKAASPVPSPDN
;
A
#
# COMPACT_ATOMS: atom_id res chain seq x y z
N MET A 1 27.68 17.83 52.37
CA MET A 1 27.05 19.13 52.63
C MET A 1 26.04 19.40 51.51
N ARG A 2 24.74 19.60 51.87
CA ARG A 2 23.65 20.38 51.21
C ARG A 2 23.34 20.06 49.72
N GLY A 3 22.14 19.59 49.32
CA GLY A 3 20.79 20.21 49.46
C GLY A 3 20.62 21.32 48.41
N LEU A 4 19.57 21.50 47.58
CA LEU A 4 18.11 21.33 47.66
C LEU A 4 17.53 21.33 46.21
N SER A 5 16.51 20.56 45.84
CA SER A 5 15.05 20.85 45.83
C SER A 5 14.60 22.24 45.33
N GLY A 6 13.65 22.26 44.40
CA GLY A 6 12.87 23.44 44.01
C GLY A 6 11.74 23.11 43.01
N ALA A 7 10.53 22.93 43.54
CA ALA A 7 9.24 22.91 42.83
C ALA A 7 8.32 23.95 43.50
N ALA A 8 7.48 24.65 42.72
CA ALA A 8 6.34 25.52 43.08
C ALA A 8 5.98 26.38 41.83
N GLU A 9 4.77 26.81 41.44
CA GLU A 9 3.36 26.86 41.92
C GLU A 9 2.51 27.34 40.69
N VAL A 10 1.35 26.78 40.27
CA VAL A 10 -0.08 27.06 40.58
C VAL A 10 -0.42 28.53 40.94
N GLY A 11 -1.08 29.36 40.10
CA GLY A 11 -2.53 29.49 39.73
C GLY A 11 -2.95 30.99 39.78
N PRO A 12 -4.23 31.48 39.63
CA PRO A 12 -5.44 30.99 38.93
C PRO A 12 -6.26 32.09 38.14
N SER A 13 -7.40 31.67 37.55
CA SER A 13 -8.75 32.33 37.54
C SER A 13 -9.32 33.15 36.35
N GLY A 14 -10.60 32.83 36.03
CA GLY A 14 -11.64 33.65 35.37
C GLY A 14 -11.94 33.28 33.90
N GLY A 15 -13.09 32.77 33.46
CA GLY A 15 -14.45 32.69 34.00
C GLY A 15 -15.38 33.73 33.37
N ALA A 16 -16.21 33.36 32.38
CA ALA A 16 -17.56 33.92 32.16
C ALA A 16 -18.30 33.18 31.03
N GLU A 17 -19.45 32.66 31.42
CA GLU A 17 -20.54 32.01 30.70
C GLU A 17 -21.55 33.08 30.22
N THR A 18 -22.26 32.87 29.10
CA THR A 18 -23.70 33.20 28.92
C THR A 18 -24.22 32.76 27.53
N ASP A 19 -25.16 31.81 27.55
CA ASP A 19 -26.30 31.67 26.61
C ASP A 19 -27.39 32.69 27.01
N PRO A 20 -28.38 33.13 26.18
CA PRO A 20 -29.46 32.21 25.73
C PRO A 20 -30.31 32.58 24.47
N SER A 21 -31.16 31.61 24.08
CA SER A 21 -32.57 31.72 23.62
C SER A 21 -32.99 32.45 22.31
N GLY A 22 -33.54 31.64 21.39
CA GLY A 22 -34.99 31.58 21.09
C GLY A 22 -35.67 32.72 20.28
N GLY A 23 -36.33 32.37 19.17
CA GLY A 23 -37.32 33.24 18.51
C GLY A 23 -37.97 32.64 17.27
N ALA A 24 -39.22 32.20 17.40
CA ALA A 24 -40.14 31.86 16.30
C ALA A 24 -40.92 33.11 15.85
N GLY A 25 -41.38 33.15 14.59
CA GLY A 25 -42.27 34.21 14.08
C GLY A 25 -43.00 33.82 12.80
N ALA A 26 -44.34 33.84 12.87
CA ALA A 26 -45.32 33.46 11.86
C ALA A 26 -45.69 34.60 10.88
N GLY A 27 -46.39 34.26 9.78
CA GLY A 27 -46.80 35.14 8.66
C GLY A 27 -47.91 36.17 8.98
N PRO A 28 -48.37 36.93 7.95
CA PRO A 28 -49.74 36.78 7.38
C PRO A 28 -49.77 36.97 5.83
N SER A 29 -50.65 36.34 5.03
CA SER A 29 -52.12 36.48 4.77
C SER A 29 -52.55 37.59 3.77
N GLY A 30 -53.15 37.17 2.65
CA GLY A 30 -54.18 37.88 1.81
C GLY A 30 -53.68 38.92 0.80
N GLY A 31 -54.21 39.11 -0.41
CA GLY A 31 -55.38 38.57 -1.15
C GLY A 31 -55.92 39.60 -2.16
N ALA A 32 -56.52 39.14 -3.28
CA ALA A 32 -57.38 39.81 -4.28
C ALA A 32 -56.78 40.37 -5.61
N GLY A 33 -57.39 39.94 -6.74
CA GLY A 33 -56.99 40.12 -8.16
C GLY A 33 -57.52 41.39 -8.86
N PRO A 34 -58.10 41.39 -10.10
CA PRO A 34 -58.31 40.33 -11.11
C PRO A 34 -57.87 40.68 -12.56
N GLY A 35 -57.97 39.73 -13.50
CA GLY A 35 -58.61 40.02 -14.81
C GLY A 35 -57.83 39.89 -16.13
N VAL A 36 -58.39 39.02 -16.99
CA VAL A 36 -58.44 39.08 -18.47
C VAL A 36 -57.36 38.33 -19.27
N GLU A 37 -57.77 37.15 -19.76
CA GLU A 37 -57.20 36.39 -20.88
C GLU A 37 -57.18 37.20 -22.20
N PRO A 38 -56.42 36.74 -23.20
CA PRO A 38 -57.12 36.01 -24.28
C PRO A 38 -56.36 34.77 -24.78
N THR A 39 -57.03 33.61 -24.71
CA THR A 39 -56.87 32.50 -25.67
C THR A 39 -57.69 32.87 -26.93
N PRO A 40 -57.51 32.36 -28.18
CA PRO A 40 -56.85 31.12 -28.61
C PRO A 40 -56.07 31.17 -29.96
N ALA A 41 -55.19 30.19 -30.22
CA ALA A 41 -55.01 29.68 -31.58
C ALA A 41 -54.41 28.27 -31.60
N ARG A 42 -55.18 27.36 -32.17
CA ARG A 42 -54.88 25.95 -32.44
C ARG A 42 -53.66 25.82 -33.35
N GLY A 43 -52.82 24.83 -33.06
CA GLY A 43 -51.77 24.40 -33.97
C GLY A 43 -51.32 22.99 -33.62
N THR A 44 -51.94 22.02 -34.28
CA THR A 44 -51.72 20.57 -34.35
C THR A 44 -50.28 20.12 -34.67
N PHE A 45 -49.27 20.69 -34.01
CA PHE A 45 -47.85 20.39 -34.21
C PHE A 45 -47.18 19.74 -32.99
N GLN A 46 -47.96 19.29 -32.01
CA GLN A 46 -47.41 18.62 -30.82
C GLN A 46 -47.63 17.10 -30.80
N ALA A 47 -48.22 16.53 -31.86
CA ALA A 47 -48.48 15.09 -31.93
C ALA A 47 -47.46 14.31 -32.79
N VAL A 48 -46.56 14.98 -33.51
CA VAL A 48 -45.61 14.28 -34.42
C VAL A 48 -44.19 14.16 -33.84
N ILE A 49 -43.81 14.94 -32.81
CA ILE A 49 -42.44 14.91 -32.27
C ILE A 49 -42.23 13.85 -31.18
N ALA A 50 -43.29 13.31 -30.58
CA ALA A 50 -43.15 12.28 -29.54
C ALA A 50 -42.83 10.87 -30.09
N ALA A 51 -43.05 10.61 -31.39
CA ALA A 51 -42.88 9.28 -31.96
C ALA A 51 -41.43 8.96 -32.43
N VAL A 52 -40.57 9.97 -32.60
CA VAL A 52 -39.19 9.75 -33.10
C VAL A 52 -38.17 9.67 -31.96
N ALA A 53 -38.46 10.22 -30.78
CA ALA A 53 -37.54 10.16 -29.64
C ALA A 53 -37.51 8.79 -28.93
N VAL A 54 -38.57 7.98 -29.05
CA VAL A 54 -38.63 6.65 -28.41
C VAL A 54 -37.88 5.59 -29.21
N LEU A 55 -37.81 5.71 -30.55
CA LEU A 55 -37.10 4.75 -31.41
C LEU A 55 -35.57 4.94 -31.43
N ALA A 56 -35.05 6.13 -31.10
CA ALA A 56 -33.60 6.34 -30.96
C ALA A 56 -33.03 5.80 -29.63
N ALA A 57 -33.85 5.70 -28.58
CA ALA A 57 -33.43 5.17 -27.29
C ALA A 57 -33.43 3.61 -27.22
N LEU A 58 -34.19 2.94 -28.09
CA LEU A 58 -34.29 1.48 -28.13
C LEU A 58 -33.28 0.81 -29.09
N GLY A 59 -32.63 1.56 -29.99
CA GLY A 59 -31.65 1.03 -30.94
C GLY A 59 -30.22 0.88 -30.40
N LEU A 60 -29.90 1.46 -29.24
CA LEU A 60 -28.55 1.45 -28.66
C LEU A 60 -28.32 0.37 -27.58
N LEU A 61 -29.30 -0.51 -27.33
CA LEU A 61 -29.23 -1.53 -26.26
C LEU A 61 -29.17 -2.98 -26.75
N VAL A 62 -28.61 -3.27 -27.94
CA VAL A 62 -28.51 -4.66 -28.44
C VAL A 62 -27.11 -5.05 -28.95
N SER A 63 -26.04 -4.57 -28.31
CA SER A 63 -24.69 -5.10 -28.58
C SER A 63 -23.79 -5.09 -27.35
N ALA A 64 -24.22 -5.74 -26.27
CA ALA A 64 -23.30 -6.14 -25.19
C ALA A 64 -23.87 -7.32 -24.38
N CYS A 65 -24.18 -8.43 -25.04
CA CYS A 65 -24.20 -9.73 -24.37
C CYS A 65 -23.15 -10.63 -25.03
N GLY A 66 -21.89 -10.26 -24.82
CA GLY A 66 -20.80 -11.22 -24.86
C GLY A 66 -20.59 -11.65 -23.43
N THR A 67 -21.16 -12.79 -23.04
CA THR A 67 -20.71 -13.52 -21.86
C THR A 67 -19.29 -13.97 -22.14
N GLY A 68 -18.32 -13.09 -21.86
CA GLY A 68 -16.91 -13.42 -21.82
C GLY A 68 -16.77 -14.54 -20.80
N GLY A 69 -16.52 -15.76 -21.29
CA GLY A 69 -16.36 -16.91 -20.44
C GLY A 69 -15.33 -16.60 -19.39
N THR A 70 -15.69 -16.81 -18.13
CA THR A 70 -14.71 -17.07 -17.08
C THR A 70 -14.09 -18.42 -17.44
N GLY A 71 -13.18 -18.40 -18.42
CA GLY A 71 -12.25 -19.48 -18.61
C GLY A 71 -11.51 -19.58 -17.30
N ALA A 72 -11.92 -20.54 -16.46
CA ALA A 72 -10.98 -21.18 -15.60
C ALA A 72 -9.87 -21.63 -16.55
N ARG A 73 -8.79 -20.86 -16.59
CA ARG A 73 -7.57 -21.37 -17.14
C ARG A 73 -7.29 -22.58 -16.28
N ASP A 74 -7.31 -23.74 -16.93
CA ASP A 74 -6.67 -24.92 -16.38
C ASP A 74 -5.17 -24.57 -16.38
N GLU A 75 -4.77 -23.73 -15.43
CA GLU A 75 -3.39 -23.59 -15.03
C GLU A 75 -3.10 -24.96 -14.43
N GLY A 76 -2.56 -25.88 -15.26
CA GLY A 76 -2.13 -27.20 -14.85
C GLY A 76 -1.34 -27.11 -13.53
N PRO A 77 -1.25 -28.22 -12.77
CA PRO A 77 -0.86 -28.22 -11.36
C PRO A 77 0.25 -27.20 -11.11
N ALA A 78 -0.05 -26.18 -10.30
CA ALA A 78 0.89 -25.13 -9.97
C ALA A 78 2.20 -25.81 -9.58
N ASP A 79 3.23 -25.63 -10.41
CA ASP A 79 4.54 -26.18 -10.12
C ASP A 79 4.90 -25.71 -8.71
N ALA A 80 5.20 -26.65 -7.82
CA ALA A 80 5.61 -26.37 -6.44
C ALA A 80 7.02 -25.74 -6.38
N SER A 81 7.37 -24.94 -7.40
CA SER A 81 8.55 -24.08 -7.47
C SER A 81 8.11 -22.62 -7.35
N SER A 82 7.32 -22.31 -6.33
CA SER A 82 7.10 -20.93 -5.85
C SER A 82 8.01 -20.62 -4.66
N VAL A 83 9.26 -21.08 -4.74
CA VAL A 83 10.40 -20.54 -3.98
C VAL A 83 11.53 -20.36 -4.98
N ALA A 84 12.16 -19.19 -4.99
CA ALA A 84 13.19 -18.74 -5.93
C ALA A 84 12.69 -18.13 -7.26
N GLY A 85 11.85 -17.10 -7.16
CA GLY A 85 12.02 -15.96 -8.06
C GLY A 85 13.23 -15.17 -7.60
N ALA A 86 14.43 -15.46 -8.12
CA ALA A 86 15.56 -14.55 -7.94
C ALA A 86 15.14 -13.17 -8.49
N PRO A 87 15.18 -12.09 -7.70
CA PRO A 87 14.86 -10.78 -8.23
C PRO A 87 15.87 -10.45 -9.34
N SER A 88 15.38 -10.37 -10.57
CA SER A 88 16.08 -9.65 -11.63
C SER A 88 16.19 -8.21 -11.15
N PRO A 89 17.37 -7.55 -11.23
CA PRO A 89 17.50 -6.16 -10.81
C PRO A 89 16.58 -5.30 -11.67
N SER A 90 15.41 -4.97 -11.12
CA SER A 90 14.44 -4.09 -11.74
C SER A 90 14.84 -2.67 -11.40
N ALA A 91 15.66 -2.06 -12.26
CA ALA A 91 15.81 -0.62 -12.28
C ALA A 91 14.53 0.01 -12.86
N SER A 92 13.44 0.02 -12.08
CA SER A 92 12.28 0.86 -12.38
C SER A 92 12.59 2.30 -11.98
N ALA A 93 13.32 3.01 -12.84
CA ALA A 93 13.46 4.45 -12.72
C ALA A 93 12.16 5.13 -13.20
N SER A 94 11.32 5.58 -12.26
CA SER A 94 10.34 6.64 -12.57
C SER A 94 11.10 7.94 -12.89
N PRO A 95 10.54 8.86 -13.69
CA PRO A 95 11.22 10.11 -14.06
C PRO A 95 11.18 11.09 -12.87
N ALA A 96 12.07 10.86 -11.92
CA ALA A 96 12.45 11.80 -10.87
C ALA A 96 13.97 12.00 -10.94
N ASP A 97 14.46 13.13 -10.39
CA ASP A 97 15.89 13.42 -10.39
C ASP A 97 16.67 12.26 -9.75
N THR A 98 17.50 11.62 -10.58
CA THR A 98 18.26 10.43 -10.21
C THR A 98 19.14 10.75 -8.99
N PRO A 99 19.12 9.91 -7.94
CA PRO A 99 20.01 10.08 -6.80
C PRO A 99 21.46 10.19 -7.22
N ARG A 100 22.26 10.89 -6.42
CA ARG A 100 23.72 10.89 -6.59
C ARG A 100 24.20 9.44 -6.69
N PRO A 101 25.19 9.12 -7.55
CA PRO A 101 25.76 7.79 -7.61
C PRO A 101 26.16 7.33 -6.20
N VAL A 102 25.54 6.24 -5.76
CA VAL A 102 25.68 5.69 -4.42
C VAL A 102 26.14 4.24 -4.54
N ASP A 103 27.07 3.85 -3.69
CA ASP A 103 27.40 2.45 -3.50
C ASP A 103 26.49 1.91 -2.38
N PRO A 104 25.44 1.12 -2.71
CA PRO A 104 24.48 0.63 -1.72
C PRO A 104 25.13 -0.30 -0.70
N VAL A 105 26.18 -1.03 -1.10
CA VAL A 105 26.90 -1.93 -0.19
C VAL A 105 27.67 -1.12 0.85
N ARG A 106 28.37 -0.07 0.41
CA ARG A 106 29.06 0.84 1.33
C ARG A 106 28.09 1.59 2.22
N LEU A 107 26.97 2.05 1.67
CA LEU A 107 25.93 2.74 2.44
C LEU A 107 25.48 1.89 3.64
N VAL A 108 25.15 0.63 3.42
CA VAL A 108 24.73 -0.30 4.49
C VAL A 108 25.89 -0.69 5.41
N LYS A 109 27.11 -0.89 4.89
CA LYS A 109 28.28 -1.25 5.71
C LYS A 109 28.74 -0.12 6.61
N ASP A 110 28.66 1.11 6.14
CA ASP A 110 29.13 2.30 6.87
C ASP A 110 28.09 2.81 7.87
N ASP A 111 26.80 2.47 7.71
CA ASP A 111 25.75 2.87 8.65
C ASP A 111 25.90 2.19 10.02
N PRO A 112 26.17 2.93 11.11
CA PRO A 112 26.34 2.37 12.44
C PRO A 112 25.06 1.77 13.05
N LYS A 113 23.87 2.08 12.49
CA LYS A 113 22.59 1.54 12.95
C LYS A 113 22.32 0.12 12.44
N VAL A 114 23.01 -0.30 11.37
CA VAL A 114 22.89 -1.64 10.78
C VAL A 114 23.59 -2.66 11.67
N SER A 115 22.91 -3.78 11.98
CA SER A 115 23.49 -4.78 12.88
C SER A 115 24.72 -5.46 12.29
N ALA A 116 25.59 -5.92 13.20
CA ALA A 116 26.75 -6.73 12.83
C ALA A 116 26.36 -8.05 12.13
N ALA A 117 25.17 -8.59 12.39
CA ALA A 117 24.69 -9.80 11.73
C ALA A 117 24.44 -9.57 10.24
N VAL A 118 23.72 -8.51 9.88
CA VAL A 118 23.50 -8.14 8.47
C VAL A 118 24.83 -7.78 7.79
N LYS A 119 25.69 -6.98 8.44
CA LYS A 119 27.00 -6.63 7.85
C LYS A 119 27.90 -7.83 7.58
N ARG A 120 27.84 -8.89 8.41
CA ARG A 120 28.56 -10.14 8.17
C ARG A 120 27.98 -10.94 7.01
N GLY A 121 26.65 -10.90 6.82
CA GLY A 121 25.96 -11.52 5.69
C GLY A 121 26.17 -10.78 4.37
N LEU A 122 26.34 -9.45 4.42
CA LEU A 122 26.63 -8.58 3.28
C LEU A 122 28.10 -8.72 2.81
N LYS A 123 28.39 -9.87 2.21
CA LYS A 123 29.65 -10.21 1.56
C LYS A 123 29.39 -10.55 0.09
N PRO A 124 30.42 -10.52 -0.78
CA PRO A 124 30.23 -10.95 -2.15
C PRO A 124 29.78 -12.42 -2.22
N CYS A 125 28.84 -12.71 -3.12
CA CYS A 125 28.34 -14.05 -3.39
C CYS A 125 29.21 -14.79 -4.40
N ALA A 126 29.60 -14.10 -5.47
CA ALA A 126 30.51 -14.58 -6.49
C ALA A 126 31.30 -13.41 -7.08
N GLY A 127 32.63 -13.49 -7.05
CA GLY A 127 33.49 -12.36 -7.42
C GLY A 127 33.17 -11.14 -6.56
N ASP A 128 32.82 -10.02 -7.21
CA ASP A 128 32.49 -8.75 -6.57
C ASP A 128 30.97 -8.48 -6.50
N GLN A 129 30.13 -9.47 -6.84
CA GLN A 129 28.67 -9.33 -6.81
C GLN A 129 28.12 -9.52 -5.40
N TYR A 130 27.39 -8.52 -4.89
CA TYR A 130 26.79 -8.55 -3.56
C TYR A 130 25.29 -8.88 -3.62
N PRO A 131 24.72 -9.52 -2.59
CA PRO A 131 23.30 -9.87 -2.54
C PRO A 131 22.49 -8.66 -2.06
N VAL A 132 22.48 -7.60 -2.85
CA VAL A 132 21.69 -6.40 -2.59
C VAL A 132 20.71 -6.18 -3.71
N ASP A 133 19.49 -5.82 -3.34
CA ASP A 133 18.48 -5.33 -4.26
C ASP A 133 18.11 -3.90 -3.89
N VAL A 134 17.98 -3.04 -4.90
CA VAL A 134 17.90 -1.58 -4.73
C VAL A 134 16.76 -1.03 -5.56
N ALA A 135 15.85 -0.33 -4.90
CA ALA A 135 14.79 0.42 -5.54
C ALA A 135 14.93 1.92 -5.21
N TYR A 136 14.52 2.76 -6.14
CA TYR A 136 14.53 4.21 -6.01
C TYR A 136 13.10 4.74 -6.15
N GLY A 137 12.71 5.68 -5.30
CA GLY A 137 11.42 6.34 -5.44
C GLY A 137 11.13 7.38 -4.38
N LYS A 138 10.02 8.11 -4.56
CA LYS A 138 9.58 9.14 -3.62
C LYS A 138 8.80 8.52 -2.46
N LEU A 139 9.42 8.47 -1.29
CA LEU A 139 8.78 8.02 -0.04
C LEU A 139 8.72 9.14 1.01
N THR A 140 9.71 10.03 1.06
CA THR A 140 9.88 11.03 2.13
C THR A 140 9.57 12.46 1.68
N GLY A 141 9.09 12.63 0.44
CA GLY A 141 8.74 13.93 -0.15
C GLY A 141 9.93 14.82 -0.52
N GLY A 142 11.15 14.27 -0.54
CA GLY A 142 12.35 14.98 -0.96
C GLY A 142 12.41 15.24 -2.48
N SER A 143 13.26 16.17 -2.89
CA SER A 143 13.52 16.46 -4.32
C SER A 143 14.25 15.32 -5.02
N VAL A 144 15.11 14.60 -4.31
CA VAL A 144 15.84 13.40 -4.77
C VAL A 144 15.08 12.15 -4.35
N ASP A 145 15.18 11.07 -5.12
CA ASP A 145 14.56 9.79 -4.74
C ASP A 145 15.20 9.21 -3.48
N ASP A 146 14.37 8.61 -2.63
CA ASP A 146 14.82 7.77 -1.53
C ASP A 146 15.30 6.43 -2.08
N ILE A 147 16.22 5.80 -1.36
CA ILE A 147 16.85 4.54 -1.74
C ILE A 147 16.36 3.46 -0.80
N VAL A 148 15.65 2.48 -1.32
CA VAL A 148 15.33 1.24 -0.60
C VAL A 148 16.43 0.23 -0.90
N VAL A 149 17.08 -0.28 0.14
CA VAL A 149 18.11 -1.33 0.01
C VAL A 149 17.65 -2.56 0.78
N ASN A 150 17.49 -3.67 0.07
CA ASN A 150 17.28 -5.00 0.64
C ASN A 150 18.59 -5.78 0.62
N VAL A 151 19.03 -6.28 1.77
CA VAL A 151 20.17 -7.20 1.88
C VAL A 151 19.62 -8.61 1.92
N LEU A 152 20.10 -9.46 1.02
CA LEU A 152 19.63 -10.83 0.84
C LEU A 152 20.75 -11.82 1.19
N THR A 153 20.39 -13.09 1.37
CA THR A 153 21.33 -14.20 1.35
C THR A 153 21.77 -14.50 -0.08
N CYS A 154 22.99 -15.02 -0.24
CA CYS A 154 23.55 -15.29 -1.56
C CYS A 154 22.91 -16.46 -2.31
N GLU A 155 22.43 -17.47 -1.58
CA GLU A 155 22.03 -18.75 -2.17
C GLU A 155 20.57 -18.73 -2.62
N ASP A 156 19.70 -18.25 -1.75
CA ASP A 156 18.24 -18.34 -1.87
C ASP A 156 17.54 -16.96 -1.87
N ALA A 157 18.30 -15.87 -1.92
CA ALA A 157 17.79 -14.49 -1.96
C ALA A 157 16.82 -14.14 -0.81
N VAL A 158 16.99 -14.79 0.35
CA VAL A 158 16.20 -14.54 1.55
C VAL A 158 16.63 -13.23 2.20
N GLY A 159 15.66 -12.35 2.43
CA GLY A 159 15.92 -11.02 2.96
C GLY A 159 16.38 -11.03 4.43
N MET A 160 17.61 -10.58 4.64
CA MET A 160 18.24 -10.39 5.94
C MET A 160 17.89 -9.04 6.58
N GLY A 161 17.63 -8.03 5.76
CA GLY A 161 17.25 -6.70 6.25
C GLY A 161 16.89 -5.73 5.13
N SER A 162 16.05 -4.77 5.45
CA SER A 162 15.54 -3.74 4.54
C SER A 162 15.73 -2.36 5.14
N TYR A 163 16.19 -1.42 4.33
CA TYR A 163 16.56 -0.06 4.75
C TYR A 163 15.99 0.98 3.80
N VAL A 164 15.62 2.16 4.32
CA VAL A 164 15.34 3.35 3.49
C VAL A 164 16.30 4.46 3.83
N TYR A 165 17.02 4.92 2.82
CA TYR A 165 17.95 6.05 2.93
C TYR A 165 17.40 7.25 2.17
N ARG A 166 17.32 8.39 2.85
CA ARG A 166 16.95 9.67 2.22
C ARG A 166 18.16 10.58 2.09
N GLU A 167 18.17 11.45 1.08
CA GLU A 167 19.19 12.48 0.97
C GLU A 167 19.11 13.46 2.16
N ARG A 168 20.28 13.76 2.74
CA ARG A 168 20.44 14.82 3.73
C ARG A 168 21.80 15.49 3.58
N GLY A 169 21.78 16.77 3.19
CA GLY A 169 23.02 17.51 2.91
C GLY A 169 23.80 16.85 1.77
N ASP A 170 25.07 16.57 2.02
CA ASP A 170 25.99 15.90 1.09
C ASP A 170 25.96 14.36 1.18
N GLY A 171 25.15 13.79 2.08
CA GLY A 171 25.06 12.36 2.31
C GLY A 171 23.64 11.81 2.27
N TYR A 172 23.50 10.63 2.86
CA TYR A 172 22.26 9.90 3.05
C TYR A 172 22.09 9.53 4.52
N GLU A 173 20.86 9.51 5.00
CA GLU A 173 20.53 9.06 6.36
C GLU A 173 19.52 7.91 6.32
N ASP A 174 19.73 6.88 7.16
CA ASP A 174 18.75 5.80 7.42
C ASP A 174 17.56 6.36 8.20
N VAL A 175 16.38 6.27 7.59
CA VAL A 175 15.08 6.67 8.12
C VAL A 175 14.10 5.51 8.30
N PHE A 176 14.46 4.30 7.90
CA PHE A 176 13.69 3.08 8.12
C PHE A 176 14.60 1.86 8.12
N ARG A 177 14.36 0.95 9.07
CA ARG A 177 15.09 -0.32 9.18
C ARG A 177 14.19 -1.44 9.64
N ALA A 178 14.33 -2.60 9.01
CA ALA A 178 13.81 -3.86 9.49
C ALA A 178 14.86 -4.96 9.29
N GLU A 179 15.23 -5.66 10.37
CA GLU A 179 16.28 -6.69 10.36
C GLU A 179 15.82 -7.98 11.05
N GLU A 180 14.54 -8.32 10.93
CA GLU A 180 13.97 -9.58 11.40
C GLU A 180 13.76 -10.47 10.16
N PRO A 181 14.72 -11.34 9.79
CA PRO A 181 14.59 -12.17 8.61
C PRO A 181 13.50 -13.23 8.81
N PRO A 182 12.78 -13.64 7.75
CA PRO A 182 12.84 -13.11 6.37
C PRO A 182 12.06 -11.79 6.25
N VAL A 183 12.72 -10.74 5.75
CA VAL A 183 12.10 -9.42 5.52
C VAL A 183 12.49 -8.83 4.17
N TYR A 184 11.51 -8.24 3.48
CA TYR A 184 11.74 -7.57 2.20
C TYR A 184 10.87 -6.31 2.10
N ALA A 185 11.38 -5.26 1.47
CA ALA A 185 10.68 -3.99 1.34
C ALA A 185 10.59 -3.54 -0.12
N GLU A 186 9.44 -3.00 -0.47
CA GLU A 186 9.08 -2.54 -1.81
C GLU A 186 8.49 -1.13 -1.74
N ILE A 187 8.54 -0.43 -2.87
CA ILE A 187 7.85 0.85 -3.06
C ILE A 187 6.55 0.57 -3.79
N ASP A 188 5.40 0.81 -3.15
CA ASP A 188 4.09 0.75 -3.80
C ASP A 188 3.41 2.12 -3.72
N ARG A 189 3.22 2.77 -4.88
CA ARG A 189 2.50 4.05 -5.01
C ARG A 189 2.93 5.15 -4.01
N GLY A 190 4.21 5.18 -3.66
CA GLY A 190 4.78 6.16 -2.72
C GLY A 190 4.70 5.78 -1.25
N ASP A 191 4.15 4.61 -0.93
CA ASP A 191 4.25 3.98 0.39
C ASP A 191 5.38 2.94 0.39
N LEU A 192 5.94 2.69 1.58
CA LEU A 192 6.88 1.61 1.81
C LEU A 192 6.09 0.38 2.26
N VAL A 193 6.10 -0.68 1.47
CA VAL A 193 5.46 -1.96 1.81
C VAL A 193 6.53 -2.93 2.26
N VAL A 194 6.37 -3.49 3.46
CA VAL A 194 7.31 -4.45 4.04
C VAL A 194 6.60 -5.77 4.27
N THR A 195 7.15 -6.82 3.70
CA THR A 195 6.67 -8.19 3.85
C THR A 195 7.58 -8.94 4.81
N LYS A 196 6.98 -9.58 5.81
CA LYS A 196 7.68 -10.44 6.79
C LYS A 196 7.07 -11.82 6.78
N GLN A 197 7.89 -12.85 6.62
CA GLN A 197 7.40 -14.22 6.74
C GLN A 197 7.14 -14.58 8.20
N VAL A 198 6.10 -15.38 8.44
CA VAL A 198 5.64 -15.75 9.77
C VAL A 198 5.73 -17.26 9.92
N TYR A 199 6.43 -17.66 10.97
CA TYR A 199 6.63 -19.06 11.33
C TYR A 199 5.90 -19.34 12.64
N GLU A 200 5.02 -20.32 12.62
CA GLU A 200 4.48 -20.93 13.80
C GLU A 200 5.48 -21.90 14.43
N LYS A 201 5.15 -22.36 15.63
CA LYS A 201 5.93 -23.39 16.28
C LYS A 201 5.96 -24.65 15.42
N ASP A 202 7.17 -25.17 15.20
CA ASP A 202 7.48 -26.38 14.43
C ASP A 202 7.34 -26.23 12.89
N ASP A 203 7.16 -25.01 12.38
CA ASP A 203 7.31 -24.77 10.94
C ASP A 203 8.76 -25.04 10.50
N PRO A 204 8.98 -25.79 9.41
CA PRO A 204 10.31 -25.88 8.82
C PRO A 204 10.66 -24.53 8.18
N VAL A 205 11.95 -24.20 8.14
CA VAL A 205 12.47 -22.95 7.56
C VAL A 205 11.95 -22.71 6.13
N SER A 206 11.77 -23.79 5.36
CA SER A 206 11.26 -23.75 3.99
C SER A 206 9.75 -23.60 3.85
N ASN A 207 8.97 -23.69 4.94
CA ASN A 207 7.51 -23.64 4.88
C ASN A 207 6.94 -22.77 6.03
N PRO A 208 6.99 -21.44 5.89
CA PRO A 208 6.29 -20.53 6.81
C PRO A 208 4.79 -20.83 6.86
N SER A 209 4.15 -20.40 7.95
CA SER A 209 2.68 -20.46 8.09
C SER A 209 1.97 -19.33 7.36
N GLY A 210 2.64 -18.19 7.17
CA GLY A 210 2.04 -17.04 6.56
C GLY A 210 3.02 -15.89 6.40
N GLU A 211 2.48 -14.70 6.19
CA GLU A 211 3.22 -13.45 6.10
C GLU A 211 2.42 -12.28 6.68
N ASP A 212 3.12 -11.28 7.19
CA ASP A 212 2.58 -9.96 7.44
C ASP A 212 3.02 -9.02 6.31
N VAL A 213 2.06 -8.43 5.60
CA VAL A 213 2.28 -7.34 4.64
C VAL A 213 1.93 -6.04 5.35
N ILE A 214 2.92 -5.16 5.53
CA ILE A 214 2.81 -3.96 6.35
C ILE A 214 3.08 -2.74 5.48
N THR A 215 2.09 -1.84 5.36
CA THR A 215 2.25 -0.56 4.67
C THR A 215 2.66 0.51 5.65
N TYR A 216 3.78 1.17 5.37
CA TYR A 216 4.30 2.31 6.10
C TYR A 216 4.20 3.58 5.25
N ARG A 217 3.87 4.69 5.91
CA ARG A 217 3.85 6.02 5.31
C ARG A 217 4.74 6.98 6.07
N TRP A 218 5.42 7.84 5.33
CA TRP A 218 6.22 8.90 5.91
C TRP A 218 5.33 10.00 6.51
N THR A 219 5.55 10.33 7.78
CA THR A 219 4.78 11.35 8.52
C THR A 219 5.53 12.68 8.65
N GLY A 220 6.61 12.86 7.91
CA GLY A 220 7.49 14.04 7.99
C GLY A 220 8.77 13.81 8.79
N SER A 221 8.75 12.87 9.74
CA SER A 221 9.91 12.55 10.59
C SER A 221 10.24 11.06 10.72
N ALA A 222 9.25 10.19 10.53
CA ALA A 222 9.42 8.75 10.56
C ALA A 222 8.39 8.06 9.67
N PHE A 223 8.71 6.84 9.25
CA PHE A 223 7.73 5.92 8.70
C PHE A 223 6.85 5.36 9.82
N THR A 224 5.55 5.54 9.68
CA THR A 224 4.54 5.01 10.61
C THR A 224 3.74 3.95 9.87
N LYS A 225 3.45 2.83 10.55
CA LYS A 225 2.56 1.79 10.02
C LYS A 225 1.17 2.39 9.83
N GLU A 226 0.68 2.40 8.60
CA GLU A 226 -0.68 2.79 8.23
C GLU A 226 -1.61 1.58 8.29
N PHE A 227 -1.20 0.49 7.65
CA PHE A 227 -2.01 -0.70 7.49
C PHE A 227 -1.15 -1.97 7.59
N SER A 228 -1.78 -3.09 7.93
CA SER A 228 -1.14 -4.40 7.91
C SER A 228 -2.17 -5.49 7.69
N THR A 229 -1.89 -6.39 6.76
CA THR A 229 -2.63 -7.63 6.54
C THR A 229 -1.76 -8.79 6.93
N ARG A 230 -2.38 -9.79 7.55
CA ARG A 230 -1.82 -11.10 7.76
C ARG A 230 -2.42 -12.08 6.76
N ASN A 231 -1.57 -12.71 5.95
CA ASN A 231 -1.96 -13.76 5.03
C ASN A 231 -1.52 -15.10 5.62
N GLU A 232 -2.45 -16.02 5.80
CA GLU A 232 -2.15 -17.38 6.21
C GLU A 232 -2.01 -18.27 4.98
N TYR A 233 -0.92 -19.01 4.89
CA TYR A 233 -0.72 -19.99 3.83
C TYR A 233 -1.49 -21.28 4.15
N SER A 234 -2.13 -21.85 3.14
CA SER A 234 -2.92 -23.07 3.33
C SER A 234 -2.02 -24.25 3.69
N LYS A 235 -2.32 -24.95 4.80
CA LYS A 235 -1.63 -26.19 5.20
C LYS A 235 -2.06 -27.43 4.38
N ALA A 236 -2.69 -27.25 3.22
CA ALA A 236 -3.38 -28.32 2.49
C ALA A 236 -2.44 -29.30 1.77
N VAL A 237 -1.14 -29.03 1.68
CA VAL A 237 -0.15 -29.95 1.11
C VAL A 237 0.25 -31.01 2.14
N GLY A 238 -0.58 -32.05 2.30
CA GLY A 238 -0.24 -33.17 3.19
C GLY A 238 -1.32 -34.21 3.47
N LYS A 239 -2.55 -34.09 2.95
CA LYS A 239 -3.51 -35.20 3.03
C LYS A 239 -3.33 -36.10 1.81
N ALA A 240 -2.86 -37.31 2.08
CA ALA A 240 -2.64 -38.38 1.11
C ALA A 240 -3.73 -38.44 0.04
N ALA A 241 -3.31 -38.69 -1.21
CA ALA A 241 -4.21 -39.00 -2.30
C ALA A 241 -5.26 -40.03 -1.84
N SER A 242 -6.53 -39.66 -1.95
CA SER A 242 -7.63 -40.60 -1.72
C SER A 242 -7.40 -41.87 -2.54
N PRO A 243 -7.54 -43.08 -1.97
CA PRO A 243 -7.33 -44.31 -2.71
C PRO A 243 -8.28 -44.33 -3.91
N VAL A 244 -7.70 -44.49 -5.10
CA VAL A 244 -8.45 -44.67 -6.35
C VAL A 244 -9.28 -45.96 -6.19
N PRO A 245 -10.60 -45.94 -6.38
CA PRO A 245 -11.39 -47.17 -6.35
C PRO A 245 -10.89 -48.11 -7.44
N SER A 246 -10.52 -49.35 -7.06
CA SER A 246 -10.26 -50.40 -8.04
C SER A 246 -11.54 -50.69 -8.80
N PRO A 247 -11.49 -50.84 -10.14
CA PRO A 247 -12.65 -51.32 -10.87
C PRO A 247 -12.93 -52.77 -10.45
N ASP A 248 -14.15 -53.00 -9.97
CA ASP A 248 -14.67 -54.34 -9.71
C ASP A 248 -14.68 -55.13 -11.03
N ASN A 249 -14.14 -56.35 -10.98
CA ASN A 249 -14.09 -57.30 -12.10
C ASN A 249 -15.23 -58.31 -11.96
#